data_AF-A0AAV4PUM5-F1
#
_entry.id   AF-A0AAV4PUM5-F1
#
_cell.length_a   1.000
_cell.length_b   1.000
_cell.length_c   1.000
_cell.angle_alpha   90.00
_cell.angle_beta   90.00
_cell.angle_gamma   90.00
#
_symmetry.space_group_name_H-M   'P 1'
#
loop_
_entity.id
_entity.type
_entity.pdbx_description
1 polymer ?
#
loop_
_entity_poly.entity_id
_entity_poly.type
_entity_poly.pdbx_seq_one_letter_code
_entity_poly.pdbx_strand_id
1 'polypeptide(L)'
;MRNDLAVKLKLMGPISMPLSIQIIIEQHMRLQGSLMYHIHALKKVKQVGYVKKLDLWIPHQLREIQLIHRMSICISLLKHNEIDPFLKRLITGD
;
A
#
# COMPACT_ATOMS: atom_id res chain seq x y z
N MET A 1 -14.00 -34.11 16.56
CA MET A 1 -14.34 -34.77 15.27
C MET A 1 -13.67 -34.16 14.02
N ARG A 2 -12.90 -33.05 14.08
CA ARG A 2 -12.19 -32.48 12.91
C ARG A 2 -10.79 -33.08 12.64
N ASN A 3 -10.24 -33.83 13.58
CA ASN A 3 -8.85 -34.28 13.52
C ASN A 3 -8.68 -35.61 12.77
N ASP A 4 -9.75 -36.37 12.56
CA ASP A 4 -9.67 -37.69 11.94
C ASP A 4 -9.39 -37.59 10.44
N LEU A 5 -9.99 -36.62 9.76
CA LEU A 5 -9.81 -36.41 8.32
C LEU A 5 -8.41 -35.86 7.99
N ALA A 6 -7.91 -34.91 8.80
CA ALA A 6 -6.58 -34.33 8.63
C ALA A 6 -5.47 -35.35 8.90
N VAL A 7 -5.66 -36.24 9.88
CA VAL A 7 -4.73 -37.34 10.18
C VAL A 7 -4.79 -38.41 9.08
N LYS A 8 -5.98 -38.78 8.61
CA LYS A 8 -6.18 -39.76 7.53
C LYS A 8 -5.59 -39.28 6.18
N LEU A 9 -5.70 -37.98 5.88
CA LEU A 9 -5.07 -37.34 4.72
C LEU A 9 -3.54 -37.28 4.80
N LYS A 10 -2.96 -37.29 6.02
CA LYS A 10 -1.50 -37.28 6.24
C LYS A 10 -0.89 -38.67 6.18
N LEU A 11 -1.69 -39.70 6.46
CA LEU A 11 -1.31 -41.12 6.43
C LEU A 11 -1.50 -41.76 5.04
N MET A 12 -2.48 -41.31 4.25
CA MET A 12 -2.60 -41.67 2.84
C MET A 12 -1.52 -40.93 2.04
N GLY A 13 -0.38 -41.57 1.81
CA GLY A 13 0.71 -41.00 1.03
C GLY A 13 0.27 -40.51 -0.37
N PRO A 14 1.06 -39.63 -1.02
CA PRO A 14 0.66 -38.90 -2.23
C PRO A 14 0.27 -39.78 -3.43
N ILE A 15 0.60 -41.06 -3.39
CA ILE A 15 0.36 -42.05 -4.46
C ILE A 15 -1.05 -42.69 -4.35
N SER A 16 -1.70 -42.62 -3.18
CA SER A 16 -3.02 -43.23 -2.93
C SER A 16 -4.20 -42.36 -3.36
N MET A 17 -3.97 -41.09 -3.70
CA MET A 17 -5.02 -40.12 -4.01
C MET A 17 -5.27 -40.00 -5.51
N PRO A 18 -6.52 -39.84 -5.97
CA PRO A 18 -6.83 -39.47 -7.35
C PRO A 18 -6.12 -38.16 -7.74
N LEU A 19 -5.60 -38.09 -8.97
CA LEU A 19 -4.80 -36.96 -9.47
C LEU A 19 -5.50 -35.60 -9.30
N SER A 20 -6.83 -35.57 -9.45
CA SER A 20 -7.66 -34.38 -9.24
C SER A 20 -7.58 -33.84 -7.81
N ILE A 21 -7.52 -34.70 -6.79
CA ILE A 21 -7.38 -34.28 -5.39
C ILE A 21 -5.96 -33.75 -5.12
N GLN A 22 -4.94 -34.40 -5.70
CA GLN A 22 -3.55 -33.97 -5.59
C GLN A 22 -3.33 -32.57 -6.19
N ILE A 23 -3.91 -32.31 -7.36
CA ILE A 23 -3.90 -31.00 -8.01
C ILE A 23 -4.58 -29.95 -7.12
N ILE A 24 -5.76 -30.24 -6.56
CA ILE A 24 -6.48 -29.29 -5.70
C ILE A 24 -5.67 -28.92 -4.45
N ILE A 25 -5.06 -29.90 -3.78
CA ILE A 25 -4.22 -29.66 -2.60
C ILE A 25 -3.00 -28.82 -2.98
N GLU A 26 -2.35 -29.12 -4.10
CA GLU A 26 -1.19 -28.37 -4.55
C GLU A 26 -1.55 -26.91 -4.92
N GLN A 27 -2.67 -26.71 -5.62
CA GLN A 27 -3.18 -25.37 -5.94
C GLN A 27 -3.57 -24.61 -4.67
N HIS A 28 -4.21 -25.27 -3.70
CA HIS A 28 -4.53 -24.65 -2.41
C HIS A 28 -3.28 -24.20 -1.65
N MET A 29 -2.25 -25.04 -1.60
CA MET A 29 -0.97 -24.71 -0.95
C MET A 29 -0.25 -23.57 -1.66
N ARG A 30 -0.27 -23.54 -3.01
CA ARG A 30 0.27 -22.43 -3.81
C ARG A 30 -0.47 -21.12 -3.56
N LEU A 31 -1.81 -21.16 -3.52
CA LEU A 31 -2.65 -19.98 -3.24
C LEU A 31 -2.43 -19.45 -1.81
N GLN A 32 -2.33 -20.34 -0.82
CA GLN A 32 -2.01 -19.98 0.56
C GLN A 32 -0.64 -19.30 0.67
N GLY A 33 0.39 -19.87 0.02
CA GLY A 33 1.73 -19.28 -0.03
C GLY A 33 1.77 -17.91 -0.69
N SER A 34 1.08 -17.75 -1.82
CA SER A 34 0.95 -16.47 -2.53
C SER A 34 0.24 -15.41 -1.68
N LEU A 35 -0.90 -15.75 -1.07
CA LEU A 35 -1.64 -14.84 -0.20
C LEU A 35 -0.80 -14.40 1.02
N MET A 36 -0.09 -15.34 1.64
CA MET A 36 0.80 -15.06 2.76
C MET A 36 1.95 -14.13 2.37
N TYR A 37 2.54 -14.32 1.19
CA TYR A 37 3.58 -13.46 0.65
C TYR A 37 3.07 -12.03 0.41
N HIS A 38 1.91 -11.89 -0.25
CA HIS A 38 1.30 -10.59 -0.50
C HIS A 38 0.97 -9.83 0.79
N ILE A 39 0.42 -10.50 1.81
CA ILE A 39 0.12 -9.87 3.10
C ILE A 39 1.40 -9.43 3.82
N HIS A 40 2.45 -10.23 3.80
CA HIS A 40 3.73 -9.87 4.41
C HIS A 40 4.40 -8.69 3.71
N ALA A 41 4.41 -8.68 2.37
CA ALA A 41 4.92 -7.56 1.59
C ALA A 41 4.17 -6.27 1.93
N LEU A 42 2.82 -6.31 1.97
CA LEU A 42 1.99 -5.16 2.33
C LEU A 42 2.27 -4.67 3.76
N LYS A 43 2.42 -5.57 4.74
CA LYS A 43 2.78 -5.21 6.11
C LYS A 43 4.17 -4.54 6.18
N LYS A 44 5.15 -5.08 5.47
CA LYS A 44 6.52 -4.54 5.47
C LYS A 44 6.56 -3.14 4.85
N VAL A 45 5.88 -2.94 3.72
CA VAL A 45 5.74 -1.62 3.07
C VAL A 45 5.13 -0.61 4.05
N LYS A 46 4.05 -0.97 4.76
CA LYS A 46 3.44 -0.10 5.78
C LYS A 46 4.37 0.20 6.96
N GLN A 47 5.11 -0.79 7.47
CA GLN A 47 6.06 -0.60 8.58
C GLN A 47 7.18 0.38 8.25
N VAL A 48 7.61 0.44 6.98
CA VAL A 48 8.67 1.34 6.52
C VAL A 48 8.12 2.74 6.16
N GLY A 49 6.80 2.96 6.34
CA GLY A 49 6.17 4.26 6.11
C GLY A 49 5.85 4.56 4.64
N TYR A 50 6.00 3.59 3.75
CA TYR A 50 5.61 3.75 2.36
C TYR A 50 4.07 3.68 2.23
N VAL A 51 3.51 4.71 1.62
CA VAL A 51 2.09 4.80 1.25
C VAL A 51 1.95 4.58 -0.25
N LYS A 52 0.86 3.94 -0.69
CA LYS A 52 0.62 3.79 -2.13
C LYS A 52 0.42 5.18 -2.71
N LYS A 53 1.17 5.52 -3.76
CA LYS A 53 1.06 6.82 -4.45
C LYS A 53 -0.34 7.10 -4.97
N LEU A 54 -1.12 6.06 -5.33
CA LEU A 54 -2.52 6.19 -5.75
C LEU A 54 -3.46 6.66 -4.63
N ASP A 55 -3.10 6.40 -3.37
CA ASP A 55 -3.86 6.87 -2.20
C ASP A 55 -3.51 8.34 -1.86
N LEU A 56 -2.51 8.92 -2.53
CA LEU A 56 -2.05 10.30 -2.35
C LEU A 56 -2.36 11.11 -3.60
N TRP A 57 -3.28 12.07 -3.49
CA TRP A 57 -3.51 13.02 -4.57
C TRP A 57 -2.36 14.03 -4.61
N ILE A 58 -1.34 13.73 -5.43
CA ILE A 58 -0.16 14.58 -5.61
C ILE A 58 -0.36 15.36 -6.91
N PRO A 59 -0.56 16.69 -6.86
CA PRO A 59 -0.58 17.51 -8.06
C PRO A 59 0.74 17.39 -8.82
N HIS A 60 0.74 17.80 -10.10
CA HIS A 60 1.85 17.71 -11.05
C HIS A 60 3.26 17.65 -10.42
N GLN A 61 4.06 16.68 -10.86
CA GLN A 61 5.41 16.46 -10.36
C GLN A 61 6.29 17.69 -10.64
N LEU A 62 6.64 18.43 -9.58
CA LEU A 62 7.44 19.64 -9.69
C LEU A 62 8.93 19.28 -9.79
N ARG A 63 9.66 20.04 -10.61
CA ARG A 63 11.13 20.04 -10.62
C ARG A 63 11.66 20.81 -9.41
N GLU A 64 12.91 20.53 -9.02
CA GLU A 64 13.57 21.17 -7.87
C GLU A 64 13.54 22.71 -7.93
N ILE A 65 13.81 23.29 -9.11
CA ILE A 65 13.74 24.74 -9.32
C ILE A 65 12.33 25.29 -9.05
N GLN A 66 11.28 24.55 -9.44
CA GLN A 66 9.89 24.96 -9.19
C GLN A 66 9.53 24.86 -7.70
N LEU A 67 10.10 23.89 -6.99
CA LEU A 67 9.93 23.76 -5.54
C LEU A 67 10.58 24.94 -4.81
N ILE A 68 11.84 25.26 -5.14
CA ILE A 68 12.58 26.37 -4.52
C ILE A 68 11.86 27.70 -4.78
N HIS A 69 11.41 27.93 -6.01
CA HIS A 69 10.69 29.15 -6.37
C HIS A 69 9.38 29.28 -5.59
N ARG A 70 8.59 28.20 -5.49
CA ARG A 70 7.35 28.19 -4.70
C ARG A 70 7.63 28.43 -3.21
N MET A 71 8.68 27.81 -2.67
CA MET A 71 9.06 27.98 -1.26
C MET A 71 9.45 29.44 -0.97
N SER A 72 10.22 30.07 -1.84
CA SER A 72 10.60 31.49 -1.71
C SER A 72 9.39 32.42 -1.71
N ILE A 73 8.42 32.20 -2.61
CA ILE A 73 7.16 32.95 -2.65
C ILE A 73 6.39 32.75 -1.34
N CYS A 74 6.21 31.51 -0.89
CA CYS A 74 5.48 31.22 0.35
C CYS A 74 6.12 31.90 1.57
N ILE A 75 7.44 31.86 1.69
CA ILE A 75 8.17 32.54 2.78
C ILE A 75 7.94 34.06 2.74
N SER A 76 8.00 34.64 1.55
CA SER A 76 7.79 36.08 1.37
C SER A 76 6.37 36.50 1.72
N LEU A 77 5.37 35.74 1.25
CA LEU A 77 3.96 35.98 1.56
C LEU A 77 3.67 35.80 3.05
N LEU A 78 4.29 34.82 3.70
CA LEU A 78 4.15 34.60 5.14
C LEU A 78 4.67 35.81 5.93
N LYS A 79 5.89 36.26 5.64
CA LYS A 79 6.47 37.46 6.27
C LYS A 79 5.61 38.71 6.03
N HIS A 80 5.11 38.87 4.81
CA HIS A 80 4.22 39.98 4.50
C HIS A 80 2.93 39.90 5.33
N ASN A 81 2.33 38.72 5.46
CA ASN A 81 1.11 38.54 6.25
C ASN A 81 1.32 38.72 7.76
N GLU A 82 2.53 38.47 8.28
CA GLU A 82 2.89 38.77 9.67
C GLU A 82 2.96 40.27 9.94
N ILE A 83 3.41 41.07 8.97
CA ILE A 83 3.57 42.53 9.08
C ILE A 83 2.26 43.27 8.77
N ASP A 84 1.62 42.92 7.65
CA ASP A 84 0.33 43.45 7.22
C ASP A 84 -0.61 42.30 6.83
N PRO A 85 -1.46 41.82 7.75
CA PRO A 85 -2.38 40.73 7.47
C PRO A 85 -3.30 41.05 6.28
N PHE A 86 -3.19 40.28 5.21
CA PHE A 86 -3.92 40.54 3.96
C PHE A 86 -4.87 39.43 3.56
N LEU A 87 -4.86 38.28 4.24
CA LEU A 87 -5.71 37.13 3.88
C LEU A 87 -7.20 37.45 3.87
N LYS A 88 -7.70 38.31 4.78
CA LYS A 88 -9.11 38.73 4.81
C LYS A 88 -9.53 39.60 3.62
N ARG A 89 -8.56 40.22 2.93
CA ARG A 89 -8.77 41.06 1.74
C ARG A 89 -8.63 40.24 0.44
N LEU A 90 -8.14 39.01 0.53
CA LEU A 90 -7.91 38.17 -0.64
C LEU A 90 -9.24 37.64 -1.17
N ILE A 91 -9.53 37.91 -2.44
CA ILE A 91 -10.66 37.31 -3.16
C ILE A 91 -10.06 36.22 -4.07
N THR A 92 -10.46 34.98 -3.86
CA THR A 92 -10.12 33.84 -4.72
C THR A 92 -11.36 33.41 -5.50
N GLY A 93 -11.25 33.33 -6.83
CA GLY A 93 -12.29 32.76 -7.71
C GLY A 93 -12.09 31.26 -7.92
N ASP A 94 -13.13 30.59 -8.41
CA ASP A 94 -13.06 29.20 -8.91
C ASP A 94 -12.65 29.13 -10.39
#